data_AF-A0A7V9QIY7-F1
#
_entry.id   AF-A0A7V9QIY7-F1
#
_cell.length_a   1.000
_cell.length_b   1.000
_cell.length_c   1.000
_cell.angle_alpha   90.00
_cell.angle_beta   90.00
_cell.angle_gamma   90.00
#
_symmetry.space_group_name_H-M   'P 1'
#
loop_
_entity.id
_entity.type
_entity.pdbx_description
1 polymer ?
#
loop_
_entity_poly.entity_id
_entity_poly.type
_entity_poly.pdbx_seq_one_letter_code
_entity_poly.pdbx_strand_id
1 'polypeptide(L)'
;MIRTTRSLIALSMLCATFACSKSADSRASGAAAAPSAPAASRHASFASGGAKACDKYLTADVLRKVLGSDVDERKELSAQSCTVRNTSTGGDLTITLKEITPGSFHAFRDYLSDVQPLPGVGDSAISSVAPTVTAIKGTMGCDFDASKGSAPGALGGMDRAKALGELCNRIFADAK
;
A
#
# COMPACT_ATOMS: atom_id res chain seq x y z
N MET A 1 -36.25 -28.01 18.35
CA MET A 1 -37.43 -27.44 17.65
C MET A 1 -36.92 -26.56 16.52
N ILE A 2 -37.12 -27.04 15.29
CA ILE A 2 -36.67 -26.44 14.04
C ILE A 2 -37.78 -25.48 13.58
N ARG A 3 -37.43 -24.22 13.25
CA ARG A 3 -38.33 -23.30 12.56
C ARG A 3 -37.74 -22.92 11.21
N THR A 4 -38.23 -23.61 10.20
CA THR A 4 -38.08 -23.37 8.77
C THR A 4 -38.97 -22.19 8.37
N THR A 5 -38.45 -21.21 7.62
CA THR A 5 -39.28 -20.30 6.83
C THR A 5 -38.66 -20.08 5.46
N ARG A 6 -39.53 -20.18 4.45
CA ARG A 6 -39.26 -20.31 3.02
C ARG A 6 -39.23 -18.95 2.30
N SER A 7 -38.47 -18.94 1.20
CA SER A 7 -38.72 -18.29 -0.11
C SER A 7 -38.93 -16.77 -0.20
N LEU A 8 -38.18 -16.13 -1.10
CA LEU A 8 -38.68 -15.74 -2.44
C LEU A 8 -37.54 -15.30 -3.37
N ILE A 9 -37.53 -15.91 -4.55
CA ILE A 9 -36.70 -15.59 -5.71
C ILE A 9 -37.38 -14.42 -6.45
N ALA A 10 -36.63 -13.41 -6.87
CA ALA A 10 -37.06 -12.50 -7.92
C ALA A 10 -35.88 -12.22 -8.87
N LEU A 11 -35.95 -12.91 -10.00
CA LEU A 11 -35.15 -12.77 -11.21
C LEU A 11 -35.58 -11.47 -11.93
N SER A 12 -34.66 -10.62 -12.37
CA SER A 12 -34.98 -9.50 -13.26
C SER A 12 -33.88 -9.35 -14.30
N MET A 13 -34.09 -10.10 -15.37
CA MET A 13 -33.40 -10.04 -16.66
C MET A 13 -34.12 -8.96 -17.48
N LEU A 14 -33.44 -7.90 -17.93
CA LEU A 14 -33.97 -7.03 -19.00
C LEU A 14 -32.94 -6.88 -20.13
N CYS A 15 -33.34 -7.41 -21.28
CA CYS A 15 -32.65 -7.37 -22.56
C CYS A 15 -32.86 -6.02 -23.28
N ALA A 16 -31.78 -5.61 -23.97
CA ALA A 16 -31.69 -5.07 -25.33
C ALA A 16 -32.58 -3.91 -25.80
N THR A 17 -31.94 -2.90 -26.41
CA THR A 17 -32.27 -2.49 -27.79
C THR A 17 -31.00 -2.00 -28.53
N PHE A 18 -30.66 -2.71 -29.60
CA PHE A 18 -29.87 -2.19 -30.72
C PHE A 18 -30.83 -1.41 -31.62
N ALA A 19 -30.54 -0.14 -31.90
CA ALA A 19 -31.22 0.63 -32.94
C ALA A 19 -30.17 1.26 -33.85
N CYS A 20 -29.95 0.63 -35.01
CA CYS A 20 -29.32 1.26 -36.16
C CYS A 20 -30.36 2.15 -36.86
N SER A 21 -30.07 3.44 -37.01
CA SER A 21 -30.78 4.33 -37.94
C SER A 21 -29.79 5.09 -38.80
N LYS A 22 -30.12 5.15 -40.09
CA LYS A 22 -29.30 5.56 -41.22
C LYS A 22 -29.50 7.05 -41.51
N SER A 23 -28.38 7.74 -41.72
CA SER A 23 -28.08 9.02 -42.39
C SER A 23 -29.16 10.10 -42.59
N ALA A 24 -28.86 11.31 -42.09
CA ALA A 24 -29.23 12.58 -42.72
C ALA A 24 -28.04 13.56 -42.63
N ASP A 25 -27.66 14.08 -43.80
CA ASP A 25 -26.60 15.06 -44.05
C ASP A 25 -27.05 16.45 -43.60
N SER A 26 -26.23 17.16 -42.81
CA SER A 26 -26.25 18.63 -42.72
C SER A 26 -24.97 19.13 -42.05
N ARG A 27 -24.19 19.86 -42.85
CA ARG A 27 -22.96 20.57 -42.48
C ARG A 27 -23.15 21.41 -41.21
N ALA A 28 -22.34 21.12 -40.20
CA ALA A 28 -21.92 22.08 -39.19
C ALA A 28 -20.45 21.79 -38.86
N SER A 29 -19.56 22.70 -39.27
CA SER A 29 -18.18 22.73 -38.81
C SER A 29 -18.15 22.95 -37.30
N GLY A 30 -17.99 21.87 -36.57
CA GLY A 30 -17.60 21.87 -35.16
C GLY A 30 -16.64 20.69 -34.99
N ALA A 31 -15.35 21.00 -34.82
CA ALA A 31 -14.31 20.00 -34.62
C ALA A 31 -14.72 19.05 -33.49
N ALA A 32 -15.01 17.81 -33.84
CA ALA A 32 -15.29 16.75 -32.88
C ALA A 32 -14.01 16.53 -32.07
N ALA A 33 -14.02 16.96 -30.81
CA ALA A 33 -13.02 16.55 -29.84
C ALA A 33 -13.16 15.04 -29.67
N ALA A 34 -12.23 14.30 -30.26
CA ALA A 34 -12.08 12.88 -30.01
C ALA A 34 -11.93 12.66 -28.50
N PRO A 35 -12.46 11.55 -27.93
CA PRO A 35 -12.21 11.22 -26.55
C PRO A 35 -10.71 11.03 -26.38
N SER A 36 -10.07 11.97 -25.69
CA SER A 36 -8.71 11.84 -25.22
C SER A 36 -8.63 10.55 -24.42
N ALA A 37 -7.97 9.54 -24.97
CA ALA A 37 -7.50 8.40 -24.19
C ALA A 37 -6.76 8.99 -22.98
N PRO A 38 -7.05 8.58 -21.73
CA PRO A 38 -6.28 9.07 -20.60
C PRO A 38 -4.83 8.72 -20.91
N ALA A 39 -4.00 9.76 -21.01
CA ALA A 39 -2.57 9.60 -21.19
C ALA A 39 -2.11 8.62 -20.13
N ALA A 40 -1.63 7.45 -20.55
CA ALA A 40 -0.86 6.58 -19.68
C ALA A 40 0.31 7.43 -19.20
N SER A 41 0.20 7.95 -17.98
CA SER A 41 1.18 8.82 -17.37
C SER A 41 2.50 8.05 -17.37
N ARG A 42 3.50 8.57 -18.10
CA ARG A 42 4.88 8.06 -18.08
C ARG A 42 5.59 8.36 -16.75
N HIS A 43 4.82 8.56 -15.68
CA HIS A 43 5.30 8.62 -14.32
C HIS A 43 5.13 7.23 -13.74
N ALA A 44 6.25 6.57 -13.44
CA ALA A 44 6.24 5.40 -12.59
C ALA A 44 5.44 5.75 -11.33
N SER A 45 4.35 5.04 -11.05
CA SER A 45 3.54 5.30 -9.85
C SER A 45 4.42 5.14 -8.63
N PHE A 46 4.17 5.92 -7.57
CA PHE A 46 4.92 5.84 -6.32
C PHE A 46 5.04 4.38 -5.84
N ALA A 47 3.95 3.63 -5.98
CA ALA A 47 3.90 2.21 -5.65
C ALA A 47 4.99 1.39 -6.37
N SER A 48 5.29 1.64 -7.65
CA SER A 48 6.31 0.88 -8.40
C SER A 48 7.76 1.12 -7.95
N GLY A 49 7.99 2.05 -7.01
CA GLY A 49 9.30 2.30 -6.39
C GLY A 49 9.65 1.35 -5.25
N GLY A 50 8.75 0.46 -4.84
CA GLY A 50 8.91 -0.36 -3.64
C GLY A 50 10.11 -1.30 -3.68
N ALA A 51 10.35 -1.98 -4.81
CA ALA A 51 11.53 -2.83 -4.98
C ALA A 51 12.86 -2.08 -4.73
N LYS A 52 12.96 -0.86 -5.27
CA LYS A 52 14.14 0.01 -5.14
C LYS A 52 14.27 0.65 -3.76
N ALA A 53 13.18 0.67 -2.99
CA ALA A 53 13.15 1.26 -1.66
C ALA A 53 14.02 0.47 -0.67
N CYS A 54 14.14 -0.86 -0.84
CA CYS A 54 15.06 -1.62 0.00
C CYS A 54 16.49 -1.09 -0.14
N ASP A 55 17.01 -0.92 -1.35
CA ASP A 55 18.42 -0.54 -1.57
C ASP A 55 18.73 0.85 -1.06
N LYS A 56 17.75 1.73 -1.19
CA LYS A 56 17.91 3.13 -0.80
C LYS A 56 17.71 3.37 0.70
N TYR A 57 16.74 2.73 1.34
CA TYR A 57 16.32 3.07 2.69
C TYR A 57 16.62 2.01 3.75
N LEU A 58 16.76 0.74 3.36
CA LEU A 58 17.13 -0.35 4.28
C LEU A 58 18.65 -0.55 4.28
N THR A 59 19.34 0.48 4.79
CA THR A 59 20.80 0.47 4.97
C THR A 59 21.21 -0.44 6.13
N ALA A 60 22.49 -0.82 6.19
CA ALA A 60 23.02 -1.65 7.28
C ALA A 60 22.73 -1.04 8.67
N ASP A 61 22.86 0.28 8.84
CA ASP A 61 22.56 0.95 10.11
C ASP A 61 21.08 0.86 10.50
N VAL A 62 20.18 1.02 9.53
CA VAL A 62 18.75 0.85 9.74
C VAL A 62 18.44 -0.58 10.17
N LEU A 63 19.05 -1.55 9.51
CA LEU A 63 18.80 -2.97 9.76
C LEU A 63 19.37 -3.42 11.11
N ARG A 64 20.58 -2.99 11.48
CA ARG A 64 21.11 -3.22 12.82
C ARG A 64 20.25 -2.57 13.90
N LYS A 65 19.72 -1.38 13.66
CA LYS A 65 18.81 -0.71 14.61
C LYS A 65 17.47 -1.45 14.75
N VAL A 66 16.83 -1.80 13.63
CA VAL A 66 15.47 -2.38 13.63
C VAL A 66 15.49 -3.87 13.96
N LEU A 67 16.39 -4.63 13.34
CA LEU A 67 16.51 -6.08 13.43
C LEU A 67 17.63 -6.56 14.37
N GLY A 68 18.45 -5.66 14.93
CA GLY A 68 19.52 -6.04 15.86
C GLY A 68 20.67 -6.80 15.21
N SER A 69 20.65 -6.95 13.89
CA SER A 69 21.61 -7.76 13.13
C SER A 69 21.73 -7.25 11.70
N ASP A 70 22.84 -7.59 11.05
CA ASP A 70 22.99 -7.40 9.61
C ASP A 70 22.08 -8.38 8.86
N VAL A 71 21.77 -8.10 7.59
CA VAL A 71 20.98 -9.01 6.73
C VAL A 71 21.89 -9.76 5.78
N ASP A 72 21.55 -11.01 5.49
CA ASP A 72 22.27 -11.88 4.55
C ASP A 72 21.44 -12.17 3.29
N GLU A 73 20.14 -11.86 3.32
CA GLU A 73 19.24 -12.02 2.18
C GLU A 73 18.49 -10.73 1.88
N ARG A 74 18.36 -10.45 0.59
CA ARG A 74 17.50 -9.40 0.03
C ARG A 74 16.76 -9.93 -1.17
N LYS A 75 15.45 -9.71 -1.19
CA LYS A 75 14.57 -10.24 -2.23
C LYS A 75 13.53 -9.20 -2.64
N GLU A 76 13.47 -8.95 -3.94
CA GLU A 76 12.32 -8.28 -4.54
C GLU A 76 11.12 -9.24 -4.54
N LEU A 77 10.01 -8.80 -3.97
CA LEU A 77 8.76 -9.56 -3.97
C LEU A 77 7.85 -9.13 -5.13
N SER A 78 7.87 -7.85 -5.46
CA SER A 78 7.20 -7.25 -6.62
C SER A 78 7.77 -5.85 -6.87
N ALA A 79 7.33 -5.18 -7.93
CA ALA A 79 7.66 -3.76 -8.13
C ALA A 79 7.28 -2.88 -6.92
N GLN A 80 6.28 -3.30 -6.14
CA GLN A 80 5.76 -2.60 -4.98
C GLN A 80 6.42 -2.97 -3.66
N SER A 81 7.17 -4.07 -3.61
CA SER A 81 7.61 -4.64 -2.35
C SER A 81 8.93 -5.38 -2.45
N CYS A 82 9.69 -5.29 -1.38
CA CYS A 82 10.90 -6.07 -1.18
C CYS A 82 11.03 -6.42 0.30
N THR A 83 11.79 -7.47 0.55
CA THR A 83 12.08 -7.98 1.89
C THR A 83 13.57 -8.16 2.08
N VAL A 84 14.02 -7.97 3.31
CA VAL A 84 15.37 -8.29 3.76
C VAL A 84 15.28 -9.18 4.98
N ARG A 85 16.20 -10.13 5.08
CA ARG A 85 16.17 -11.16 6.12
C ARG A 85 17.57 -11.41 6.64
N ASN A 86 17.64 -11.74 7.93
CA ASN A 86 18.77 -12.43 8.52
C ASN A 86 18.36 -13.90 8.75
N THR A 87 18.96 -14.83 8.00
CA THR A 87 18.61 -16.25 8.09
C THR A 87 19.03 -16.89 9.42
N SER A 88 20.09 -16.39 10.06
CA SER A 88 20.60 -16.90 11.33
C SER A 88 19.72 -16.51 12.53
N THR A 89 19.14 -15.31 12.54
CA THR A 89 18.30 -14.82 13.63
C THR A 89 16.81 -14.96 13.34
N GLY A 90 16.44 -15.16 12.07
CA GLY A 90 15.06 -15.20 11.62
C GLY A 90 14.37 -13.84 11.65
N GLY A 91 15.10 -12.74 11.81
CA GLY A 91 14.57 -11.39 11.71
C GLY A 91 14.37 -11.01 10.24
N ASP A 92 13.27 -10.34 9.93
CA ASP A 92 12.97 -9.86 8.60
C ASP A 92 12.25 -8.51 8.62
N LEU A 93 12.40 -7.77 7.52
CA LEU A 93 11.75 -6.49 7.30
C LEU A 93 11.27 -6.43 5.86
N THR A 94 9.96 -6.34 5.69
CA THR A 94 9.32 -6.17 4.40
C THR A 94 8.79 -4.74 4.29
N ILE A 95 9.06 -4.10 3.16
CA ILE A 95 8.46 -2.82 2.79
C ILE A 95 7.49 -3.02 1.63
N THR A 96 6.33 -2.37 1.71
CA THR A 96 5.37 -2.30 0.59
C THR A 96 4.95 -0.85 0.35
N LEU A 97 5.10 -0.39 -0.88
CA LEU A 97 4.61 0.90 -1.33
C LEU A 97 3.33 0.70 -2.15
N LYS A 98 2.30 1.50 -1.85
CA LYS A 98 0.98 1.38 -2.47
C LYS A 98 0.37 2.75 -2.74
N GLU A 99 -0.61 2.78 -3.64
CA GLU A 99 -1.55 3.89 -3.71
C GLU A 99 -2.73 3.57 -2.77
N ILE A 100 -3.04 4.49 -1.86
CA ILE A 100 -4.12 4.35 -0.89
C ILE A 100 -4.72 5.72 -0.60
N THR A 101 -6.05 5.81 -0.63
CA THR A 101 -6.73 7.07 -0.27
C THR A 101 -6.81 7.23 1.26
N PRO A 102 -6.91 8.45 1.79
CA PRO A 102 -7.15 8.67 3.21
C PRO A 102 -8.39 7.92 3.72
N GLY A 103 -9.48 7.91 2.96
CA GLY A 103 -10.70 7.18 3.32
C GLY A 103 -10.48 5.67 3.45
N SER A 104 -9.75 5.06 2.51
CA SER A 104 -9.39 3.64 2.56
C SER A 104 -8.46 3.32 3.74
N PHE A 105 -7.52 4.20 4.07
CA PHE A 105 -6.66 4.05 5.24
C PHE A 105 -7.44 4.08 6.55
N HIS A 106 -8.36 5.05 6.71
CA HIS A 106 -9.19 5.13 7.91
C HIS A 106 -10.11 3.92 8.04
N ALA A 107 -10.71 3.46 6.94
CA ALA A 107 -11.50 2.23 6.94
C ALA A 107 -10.64 1.01 7.34
N PHE A 108 -9.44 0.86 6.77
CA PHE A 108 -8.52 -0.23 7.11
C PHE A 108 -8.15 -0.23 8.60
N ARG A 109 -7.84 0.95 9.16
CA ARG A 109 -7.52 1.11 10.59
C ARG A 109 -8.61 0.56 11.49
N ASP A 110 -9.88 0.76 11.14
CA ASP A 110 -11.01 0.35 11.98
C ASP A 110 -11.18 -1.20 12.03
N TYR A 111 -10.49 -1.95 11.16
CA TYR A 111 -10.45 -3.42 11.20
C TYR A 111 -9.25 -3.99 11.98
N LEU A 112 -8.35 -3.14 12.47
CA LEU A 112 -7.15 -3.56 13.17
C LEU A 112 -7.33 -3.55 14.69
N SER A 113 -6.67 -4.49 15.35
CA SER A 113 -6.57 -4.53 16.82
C SER A 113 -5.29 -3.83 17.30
N ASP A 114 -5.33 -3.30 18.53
CA ASP A 114 -4.21 -2.64 19.23
C ASP A 114 -3.52 -1.54 18.41
N VAL A 115 -4.31 -0.76 17.68
CA VAL A 115 -3.83 0.34 16.87
C VAL A 115 -3.29 1.46 17.75
N GLN A 116 -2.04 1.84 17.53
CA GLN A 116 -1.42 3.00 18.16
C GLN A 116 -1.09 4.06 17.09
N PRO A 117 -1.56 5.31 17.25
CA PRO A 117 -1.22 6.37 16.31
C PRO A 117 0.27 6.71 16.39
N LEU A 118 0.86 7.04 15.24
CA LEU A 118 2.24 7.50 15.13
C LEU A 118 2.26 8.98 14.68
N PRO A 119 2.21 9.94 15.62
CA PRO A 119 2.16 11.36 15.28
C PRO A 119 3.46 11.80 14.59
N GLY A 120 3.33 12.74 13.64
CA GLY A 120 4.46 13.29 12.89
C GLY A 120 4.96 12.44 11.71
N VAL A 121 4.25 11.35 11.38
CA VAL A 121 4.56 10.49 10.23
C VAL A 121 3.48 10.65 9.16
N GLY A 122 3.91 11.06 7.96
CA GLY A 122 3.01 11.33 6.85
C GLY A 122 1.94 12.36 7.20
N ASP A 123 0.77 12.20 6.60
CA ASP A 123 -0.46 12.91 6.99
C ASP A 123 -1.22 12.10 8.05
N SER A 124 -1.02 10.78 8.09
CA SER A 124 -1.49 9.88 9.14
C SER A 124 -0.67 8.59 9.15
N ALA A 125 -0.45 8.02 10.32
CA ALA A 125 0.23 6.75 10.46
C ALA A 125 -0.20 6.02 11.73
N ILE A 126 -0.11 4.70 11.68
CA ILE A 126 -0.45 3.78 12.76
C ILE A 126 0.57 2.67 12.89
N SER A 127 0.67 2.12 14.10
CA SER A 127 1.28 0.83 14.40
C SER A 127 0.19 -0.14 14.84
N SER A 128 0.29 -1.42 14.48
CA SER A 128 -0.58 -2.49 15.01
C SER A 128 0.24 -3.66 15.55
N VAL A 129 -0.45 -4.67 16.11
CA VAL A 129 0.16 -5.96 16.53
C VAL A 129 0.88 -6.65 15.37
N ALA A 130 1.94 -7.41 15.68
CA ALA A 130 2.89 -8.02 14.73
C ALA A 130 3.63 -6.95 13.90
N PRO A 131 4.54 -6.20 14.55
CA PRO A 131 4.68 -4.74 14.44
C PRO A 131 4.66 -4.28 12.98
N THR A 132 3.45 -3.95 12.54
CA THR A 132 3.19 -3.40 11.23
C THR A 132 3.04 -1.90 11.38
N VAL A 133 3.77 -1.14 10.59
CA VAL A 133 3.57 0.30 10.46
C VAL A 133 2.94 0.58 9.12
N THR A 134 1.81 1.28 9.13
CA THR A 134 1.14 1.79 7.93
C THR A 134 1.08 3.30 8.03
N ALA A 135 1.67 3.99 7.06
CA ALA A 135 1.67 5.44 6.94
C ALA A 135 1.13 5.88 5.59
N ILE A 136 0.49 7.05 5.55
CA ILE A 136 -0.01 7.66 4.31
C ILE A 136 0.42 9.12 4.17
N LYS A 137 0.60 9.57 2.93
CA LYS A 137 0.78 10.98 2.56
C LYS A 137 0.10 11.27 1.21
N GLY A 138 -0.95 12.08 1.20
CA GLY A 138 -1.83 12.22 0.03
C GLY A 138 -2.42 10.87 -0.37
N THR A 139 -2.10 10.39 -1.59
CA THR A 139 -2.48 9.05 -2.06
C THR A 139 -1.36 8.00 -1.91
N MET A 140 -0.21 8.38 -1.38
CA MET A 140 0.94 7.48 -1.20
C MET A 140 0.81 6.71 0.12
N GLY A 141 1.00 5.40 0.08
CA GLY A 141 1.00 4.51 1.25
C GLY A 141 2.32 3.77 1.42
N CYS A 142 2.83 3.75 2.64
CA CYS A 142 4.06 3.06 3.03
C CYS A 142 3.74 2.08 4.16
N ASP A 143 3.93 0.79 3.90
CA ASP A 143 3.81 -0.26 4.91
C ASP A 143 5.18 -0.87 5.22
N PHE A 144 5.43 -1.12 6.51
CA PHE A 144 6.50 -1.98 6.98
C PHE A 144 5.94 -3.10 7.82
N ASP A 145 6.35 -4.33 7.53
CA ASP A 145 6.13 -5.52 8.37
C ASP A 145 7.50 -6.00 8.86
N ALA A 146 7.69 -6.14 10.17
CA ALA A 146 8.98 -6.37 10.78
C ALA A 146 8.96 -7.50 11.81
N SER A 147 9.53 -8.66 11.47
CA SER A 147 9.80 -9.72 12.44
C SER A 147 11.13 -9.46 13.17
N LYS A 148 11.11 -9.47 14.51
CA LYS A 148 12.33 -9.22 15.32
C LYS A 148 13.39 -10.32 15.18
N GLY A 149 12.97 -11.56 14.91
CA GLY A 149 13.85 -12.72 15.09
C GLY A 149 14.37 -12.84 16.54
N SER A 150 15.48 -13.55 16.72
CA SER A 150 16.13 -13.81 18.01
C SER A 150 17.28 -12.85 18.36
N ALA A 151 17.55 -11.86 17.51
CA ALA A 151 18.71 -10.97 17.66
C ALA A 151 18.61 -10.08 18.93
N PRO A 152 19.61 -10.10 19.82
CA PRO A 152 19.67 -9.16 20.93
C PRO A 152 19.92 -7.73 20.39
N GLY A 153 19.32 -6.72 21.03
CA GLY A 153 19.54 -5.31 20.67
C GLY A 153 18.62 -4.75 19.57
N ALA A 154 17.80 -5.58 18.93
CA ALA A 154 16.77 -5.10 18.02
C ALA A 154 15.73 -4.23 18.76
N LEU A 155 15.40 -3.06 18.20
CA LEU A 155 14.34 -2.20 18.75
C LEU A 155 13.04 -2.98 18.93
N GLY A 156 12.33 -2.76 20.03
CA GLY A 156 11.03 -3.36 20.32
C GLY A 156 9.91 -2.33 20.32
N GLY A 157 8.66 -2.81 20.23
CA GLY A 157 7.46 -2.01 20.45
C GLY A 157 7.43 -0.69 19.68
N MET A 158 7.05 0.39 20.39
CA MET A 158 6.87 1.72 19.81
C MET A 158 8.17 2.36 19.30
N ASP A 159 9.33 2.02 19.86
CA ASP A 159 10.60 2.56 19.37
C ASP A 159 10.92 2.04 17.96
N ARG A 160 10.63 0.76 17.71
CA ARG A 160 10.70 0.19 16.36
C ARG A 160 9.70 0.87 15.44
N ALA A 161 8.44 1.01 15.87
CA ALA A 161 7.39 1.62 15.08
C ALA A 161 7.74 3.06 14.67
N LYS A 162 8.31 3.85 15.59
CA LYS A 162 8.79 5.21 15.32
C LYS A 162 9.92 5.23 14.29
N ALA A 163 10.92 4.35 14.42
CA ALA A 163 12.01 4.26 13.47
C ALA A 163 11.53 3.89 12.05
N LEU A 164 10.53 3.00 11.95
CA LEU A 164 9.89 2.64 10.67
C LEU A 164 9.02 3.79 10.12
N GLY A 165 8.31 4.53 10.97
CA GLY A 165 7.59 5.73 10.57
C GLY A 165 8.52 6.83 10.02
N GLU A 166 9.68 7.03 10.64
CA GLU A 166 10.72 7.95 10.14
C GLU A 166 11.24 7.54 8.75
N LEU A 167 11.34 6.24 8.46
CA LEU A 167 11.66 5.74 7.12
C LEU A 167 10.57 6.11 6.11
N CYS A 168 9.28 5.93 6.45
CA CYS A 168 8.18 6.33 5.57
C CYS A 168 8.23 7.84 5.26
N ASN A 169 8.54 8.69 6.24
CA ASN A 169 8.72 10.13 5.99
C ASN A 169 9.82 10.43 4.96
N ARG A 170 10.96 9.73 5.03
CA ARG A 170 12.04 9.86 4.04
C ARG A 170 11.58 9.41 2.65
N ILE A 171 10.88 8.28 2.57
CA ILE A 171 10.33 7.76 1.32
C ILE A 171 9.35 8.74 0.69
N PHE A 172 8.44 9.33 1.48
CA PHE A 172 7.48 10.31 0.98
C PHE A 172 8.13 11.63 0.55
N ALA A 173 9.24 12.03 1.17
CA ALA A 173 9.96 13.24 0.81
C ALA A 173 10.61 13.11 -0.58
N ASP A 174 11.14 11.94 -0.88
CA ASP A 174 11.86 11.64 -2.13
C ASP A 174 10.94 11.30 -3.32
N ALA A 175 9.63 11.15 -3.06
CA ALA A 175 8.62 10.90 -4.09
C ALA A 175 8.10 12.18 -4.79
N LYS A 176 8.60 13.36 -4.37
CA LYS A 176 8.28 14.66 -4.95
C LYS A 176 9.18 14.98 -6.13
#